data_AF-A0A0W1KK43-F1
#
_entry.id   AF-A0A0W1KK43-F1
#
_cell.length_a   1.000
_cell.length_b   1.000
_cell.length_c   1.000
_cell.angle_alpha   90.00
_cell.angle_beta   90.00
_cell.angle_gamma   90.00
#
_symmetry.space_group_name_H-M   'P 1'
#
loop_
_entity.id
_entity.type
_entity.pdbx_description
1 polymer ?
#
loop_
_entity_poly.entity_id
_entity_poly.type
_entity_poly.pdbx_seq_one_letter_code
_entity_poly.pdbx_strand_id
1 'polypeptide(L)'
;MKEFDELMSKLEACTCHGECTCAQCGCEEVLDHLFELVDDEISDDDARRLLRHGATCRACAARIEEEIVVRKVIRRGCCSQEAPESLRTKITHIVGE
;
A
#
# COMPACT_ATOMS: atom_id res chain seq x y z
N MET A 1 2.28 -22.74 7.45
CA MET A 1 3.30 -22.34 6.47
C MET A 1 2.89 -22.77 5.06
N LYS A 2 2.68 -24.06 4.77
CA LYS A 2 2.19 -24.51 3.45
C LYS A 2 0.89 -23.84 2.96
N GLU A 3 -0.06 -23.56 3.86
CA GLU A 3 -1.30 -22.84 3.54
C GLU A 3 -1.07 -21.38 3.14
N PHE A 4 -0.06 -20.72 3.71
CA PHE A 4 0.28 -19.33 3.38
C PHE A 4 1.04 -19.28 2.05
N ASP A 5 1.97 -20.22 1.84
CA ASP A 5 2.69 -20.36 0.57
C ASP A 5 1.73 -20.67 -0.59
N GLU A 6 0.72 -21.53 -0.35
CA GLU A 6 -0.31 -21.86 -1.34
C GLU A 6 -1.25 -20.67 -1.63
N LEU A 7 -1.50 -19.82 -0.63
CA LEU A 7 -2.29 -18.59 -0.78
C LEU A 7 -1.53 -17.53 -1.61
N MET A 8 -0.23 -17.39 -1.35
CA MET A 8 0.65 -16.46 -2.09
C MET A 8 0.86 -16.92 -3.54
N SER A 9 1.00 -18.23 -3.78
CA SER A 9 1.07 -18.77 -5.15
C SER A 9 -0.21 -18.54 -5.96
N LYS A 10 -1.38 -18.41 -5.30
CA LYS A 10 -2.65 -18.05 -5.96
C LYS A 10 -2.77 -16.55 -6.25
N LEU A 11 -2.02 -15.71 -5.53
CA LEU A 11 -1.95 -14.25 -5.73
C LEU A 11 -0.97 -13.87 -6.86
N GLU A 12 0.06 -14.69 -7.11
CA GLU A 12 1.10 -14.48 -8.13
C GLU A 12 0.69 -14.88 -9.56
N ALA A 13 -0.48 -15.51 -9.73
CA ALA A 13 -1.01 -15.78 -11.06
C ALA A 13 -1.69 -14.51 -11.62
N CYS A 14 -0.92 -13.73 -12.37
CA CYS A 14 -1.42 -12.62 -13.17
C CYS A 14 -2.65 -13.07 -14.00
N THR A 15 -3.85 -12.67 -13.57
CA THR A 15 -5.14 -13.02 -14.21
C THR A 15 -5.77 -11.75 -14.77
N CYS A 16 -5.10 -11.22 -15.79
CA CYS A 16 -5.63 -10.19 -16.67
C CYS A 16 -7.02 -10.60 -17.21
N HIS A 17 -8.07 -9.86 -16.84
CA HIS A 17 -9.41 -10.04 -17.40
C HIS A 17 -9.96 -8.75 -18.00
N GLY A 18 -9.41 -8.47 -19.19
CA GLY A 18 -10.15 -8.00 -20.38
C GLY A 18 -10.19 -6.50 -20.63
N GLU A 19 -9.11 -5.78 -20.93
CA GLU A 19 -7.93 -6.12 -21.75
C GLU A 19 -6.77 -5.18 -21.42
N CYS A 20 -5.57 -5.71 -21.15
CA CYS A 20 -4.31 -5.06 -21.55
C CYS A 20 -3.16 -6.07 -21.54
N THR A 21 -2.32 -6.05 -22.58
CA THR A 21 -1.21 -6.98 -22.83
C THR A 21 0.11 -6.22 -22.98
N CYS A 22 1.18 -6.75 -22.37
CA CYS A 22 2.61 -6.44 -22.55
C CYS A 22 3.28 -5.39 -21.65
N ALA A 23 4.62 -5.38 -21.66
CA ALA A 23 5.61 -4.81 -20.72
C ALA A 23 5.54 -3.28 -20.45
N GLN A 24 4.41 -2.67 -20.72
CA GLN A 24 4.07 -1.24 -20.56
C GLN A 24 2.73 -1.09 -19.80
N CYS A 25 2.28 -2.14 -19.12
CA CYS A 25 1.12 -2.08 -18.24
C CYS A 25 1.62 -1.76 -16.83
N GLY A 26 1.39 -0.54 -16.35
CA GLY A 26 1.82 -0.08 -15.02
C GLY A 26 1.29 -0.89 -13.83
N CYS A 27 0.64 -2.04 -14.03
CA CYS A 27 0.19 -2.96 -12.99
C CYS A 27 1.35 -3.50 -12.14
N GLU A 28 2.43 -3.98 -12.77
CA GLU A 28 3.60 -4.53 -12.06
C GLU A 28 4.23 -3.43 -11.22
N GLU A 29 4.39 -2.24 -11.81
CA GLU A 29 4.90 -1.05 -11.12
C GLU A 29 4.02 -0.63 -9.93
N VAL A 30 2.69 -0.72 -10.05
CA VAL A 30 1.77 -0.49 -8.92
C VAL A 30 1.96 -1.52 -7.82
N LEU A 31 2.22 -2.79 -8.16
CA LEU A 31 2.41 -3.85 -7.17
C LEU A 31 3.77 -3.73 -6.47
N ASP A 32 4.83 -3.46 -7.24
CA ASP A 32 6.19 -3.28 -6.72
C ASP A 32 6.30 -2.09 -5.79
N HIS A 33 5.53 -1.02 -6.07
CA HIS A 33 5.52 0.21 -5.30
C HIS A 33 4.25 0.41 -4.46
N LEU A 34 3.47 -0.64 -4.23
CA LEU A 34 2.16 -0.54 -3.57
C LEU A 34 2.29 0.03 -2.16
N PHE A 35 3.30 -0.41 -1.42
CA PHE A 35 3.49 -0.01 -0.04
C PHE A 35 3.98 1.43 0.04
N GLU A 36 5.00 1.78 -0.75
CA GLU A 36 5.57 3.13 -0.84
C GLU A 36 4.51 4.14 -1.28
N LEU A 37 3.65 3.77 -2.24
CA LEU A 37 2.55 4.60 -2.69
C LEU A 37 1.56 4.92 -1.56
N VAL A 38 1.19 3.92 -0.76
CA VAL A 38 0.20 4.11 0.32
C VAL A 38 0.81 4.75 1.56
N ASP A 39 2.11 4.59 1.79
CA ASP A 39 2.84 5.22 2.90
C ASP A 39 3.38 6.63 2.56
N ASP A 40 3.15 7.13 1.33
CA ASP A 40 3.65 8.42 0.84
C ASP A 40 5.19 8.50 0.79
N GLU A 41 5.84 7.36 0.54
CA GLU A 41 7.30 7.19 0.48
C GLU A 41 7.83 7.11 -0.97
N ILE A 42 7.04 7.57 -1.92
CA ILE A 42 7.38 7.60 -3.35
C ILE A 42 7.37 9.03 -3.88
N SER A 43 8.06 9.29 -5.00
CA SER A 43 8.03 10.62 -5.61
C SER A 43 6.61 11.01 -6.05
N ASP A 44 6.29 12.30 -5.94
CA ASP A 44 5.02 12.88 -6.42
C ASP A 44 4.66 12.46 -7.86
N ASP A 45 5.65 12.41 -8.74
CA ASP A 45 5.44 12.11 -10.16
C ASP A 45 5.10 10.64 -10.38
N ASP A 46 5.78 9.74 -9.65
CA ASP A 46 5.48 8.31 -9.67
C ASP A 46 4.14 8.03 -9.00
N ALA A 47 3.84 8.64 -7.84
CA ALA A 47 2.54 8.54 -7.19
C ALA A 47 1.39 8.90 -8.15
N ARG A 48 1.51 10.05 -8.84
CA ARG A 48 0.52 10.45 -9.84
C ARG A 48 0.41 9.46 -10.99
N ARG A 49 1.52 8.89 -11.48
CA ARG A 49 1.52 7.87 -12.55
C ARG A 49 0.77 6.61 -12.12
N LEU A 50 1.10 6.08 -10.95
CA LEU A 50 0.50 4.86 -10.41
C LEU A 50 -0.98 5.04 -10.08
N LEU A 51 -1.37 6.18 -9.50
CA LEU A 51 -2.78 6.49 -9.23
C LEU A 51 -3.59 6.67 -10.52
N ARG A 52 -3.03 7.29 -11.57
CA ARG A 52 -3.68 7.35 -12.89
C ARG A 52 -3.92 5.96 -13.45
N HIS A 53 -2.96 5.06 -13.31
CA HIS A 53 -3.14 3.67 -13.72
C HIS A 53 -4.26 3.00 -12.91
N GLY A 54 -4.21 3.10 -11.58
CA GLY A 54 -5.24 2.57 -10.68
C GLY A 54 -6.66 3.07 -11.02
N ALA A 55 -6.82 4.34 -11.41
CA ALA A 55 -8.11 4.90 -11.82
C ALA A 55 -8.71 4.24 -13.07
N THR A 56 -7.89 3.62 -13.92
CA THR A 56 -8.31 2.96 -15.17
C THR A 56 -8.25 1.43 -15.10
N CYS A 57 -7.55 0.88 -14.10
CA CYS A 57 -7.36 -0.55 -13.91
C CYS A 57 -8.07 -1.02 -12.65
N ARG A 58 -9.22 -1.69 -12.82
CA ARG A 58 -10.03 -2.22 -11.70
C ARG A 58 -9.24 -3.12 -10.76
N ALA A 59 -8.31 -3.91 -11.29
CA ALA A 59 -7.47 -4.79 -10.48
C ALA A 59 -6.54 -3.98 -9.57
N CYS A 60 -5.82 -2.99 -10.11
CA CYS A 60 -4.94 -2.13 -9.33
C CYS A 60 -5.71 -1.25 -8.33
N ALA A 61 -6.87 -0.73 -8.71
CA ALA A 61 -7.75 -0.01 -7.77
C ALA A 61 -8.12 -0.88 -6.56
N ALA A 62 -8.51 -2.13 -6.80
CA ALA A 62 -8.83 -3.07 -5.73
C ALA A 62 -7.62 -3.35 -4.82
N ARG A 63 -6.42 -3.53 -5.39
CA ARG A 63 -5.20 -3.77 -4.59
C ARG A 63 -4.82 -2.58 -3.70
N ILE A 64 -4.90 -1.36 -4.24
CA ILE A 64 -4.65 -0.13 -3.46
C ILE A 64 -5.69 0.00 -2.34
N GLU A 65 -6.96 -0.26 -2.63
CA GLU A 65 -8.03 -0.21 -1.63
C GLU A 65 -7.85 -1.27 -0.53
N GLU A 66 -7.61 -2.52 -0.91
CA GLU A 66 -7.37 -3.63 0.01
C GLU A 66 -6.26 -3.29 1.01
N GLU A 67 -5.16 -2.75 0.50
CA GLU A 67 -4.01 -2.38 1.30
C GLU A 67 -4.32 -1.23 2.28
N ILE A 68 -5.01 -0.18 1.83
CA ILE A 68 -5.49 0.92 2.69
C ILE A 68 -6.41 0.38 3.80
N VAL A 69 -7.31 -0.56 3.47
CA VAL A 69 -8.23 -1.16 4.42
C VAL A 69 -7.48 -1.96 5.48
N VAL A 70 -6.49 -2.76 5.10
CA VAL A 70 -5.64 -3.52 6.03
C VAL A 70 -4.94 -2.57 7.01
N ARG A 71 -4.25 -1.53 6.52
CA ARG A 71 -3.60 -0.52 7.38
C ARG A 71 -4.60 0.16 8.32
N LYS A 72 -5.81 0.45 7.85
CA LYS A 72 -6.88 1.04 8.68
C LYS A 72 -7.34 0.11 9.80
N VAL A 73 -7.44 -1.19 9.54
CA VAL A 73 -7.78 -2.21 10.56
C VAL A 73 -6.66 -2.32 11.60
N ILE A 74 -5.40 -2.40 11.16
CA ILE A 74 -4.23 -2.45 12.06
C ILE A 74 -4.22 -1.22 12.97
N ARG A 75 -4.36 -0.02 12.40
CA ARG A 75 -4.39 1.24 13.17
C ARG A 75 -5.50 1.24 14.23
N ARG A 76 -6.70 0.76 13.89
CA ARG A 76 -7.81 0.65 14.85
C ARG A 76 -7.50 -0.32 15.99
N GLY A 77 -6.85 -1.46 15.69
CA GLY A 77 -6.49 -2.45 16.71
C GLY A 77 -5.34 -2.01 17.61
N CYS A 78 -4.30 -1.38 17.05
CA CYS A 78 -3.06 -1.07 17.75
C CYS A 78 -3.06 0.30 18.46
N CYS A 79 -3.83 1.29 17.99
CA CYS A 79 -3.80 2.65 18.55
C CYS A 79 -4.72 2.85 19.77
N SER A 80 -5.10 1.77 20.47
CA SER A 80 -5.96 1.86 21.67
C SER A 80 -5.23 2.42 22.89
N GLN A 81 -3.89 2.45 22.88
CA GLN A 81 -3.09 2.98 23.99
C GLN A 81 -2.44 4.31 23.60
N GLU A 82 -2.72 5.34 24.39
CA GLU A 82 -2.06 6.62 24.25
C GLU A 82 -0.56 6.51 24.54
N ALA A 83 0.25 7.23 23.76
CA ALA A 83 1.67 7.36 24.04
C ALA A 83 1.89 7.99 25.43
N PRO A 84 2.80 7.45 26.26
CA PRO A 84 3.08 8.01 27.58
C PRO A 84 3.47 9.48 27.51
N GLU A 85 3.02 10.29 28.47
CA GLU A 85 3.32 11.72 28.55
C GLU A 85 4.83 12.00 28.49
N SER A 86 5.62 11.19 29.19
CA SER A 86 7.08 11.30 29.20
C SER A 86 7.73 11.16 27.82
N LEU A 87 7.14 10.38 26.91
CA LEU A 87 7.60 10.24 25.53
C LEU A 87 7.18 11.45 24.69
N ARG A 88 5.92 11.89 24.84
CA ARG A 88 5.39 13.08 24.15
C ARG A 88 6.24 14.32 24.45
N THR A 89 6.52 14.58 25.73
CA THR A 89 7.35 15.71 26.16
C THR A 89 8.75 15.67 25.54
N LYS A 90 9.40 14.50 25.52
CA LYS A 90 10.71 14.35 24.89
C LYS A 90 10.68 14.66 23.40
N ILE A 91 9.69 14.16 22.67
CA ILE A 91 9.56 14.38 21.21
C ILE A 91 9.31 15.86 20.91
N THR A 92 8.44 16.53 21.68
CA THR A 92 8.16 17.96 21.46
C THR A 92 9.38 18.86 21.64
N HIS A 93 10.31 18.49 22.53
CA HIS A 93 11.58 19.22 22.66
C HIS A 93 12.50 19.04 21.45
N ILE A 94 12.49 17.87 20.81
CA ILE A 94 13.37 17.56 19.66
C ILE A 94 12.84 18.21 18.37
N VAL A 95 11.53 18.23 18.16
CA VAL A 95 10.91 18.75 16.92
C VAL A 95 10.74 20.28 16.95
N GLY A 96 10.86 20.90 18.13
CA GLY A 96 10.67 22.34 18.33
C GLY A 96 11.94 23.22 18.21
N GLU A 97 13.11 22.61 17.97
CA GLU A 97 14.39 23.27 17.67
C GLU A 97 14.68 23.26 16.16
#